data_AF-A0A7J6W8D5-F1
#
_entry.id   AF-A0A7J6W8D5-F1
#
_cell.length_a   1.000
_cell.length_b   1.000
_cell.length_c   1.000
_cell.angle_alpha   90.00
_cell.angle_beta   90.00
_cell.angle_gamma   90.00
#
_symmetry.space_group_name_H-M   'P 1'
#
loop_
_entity.id
_entity.type
_entity.pdbx_description
1 polymer ?
#
loop_
_entity_poly.entity_id
_entity_poly.type
_entity_poly.pdbx_seq_one_letter_code
_entity_poly.pdbx_strand_id
1 'polypeptide(L)'
;MKLIAPFKQGVSYRLGDGQHIKFWRDNWAGDLALETQFPLIFRLAVDKEVRVCDVRMSDADSVSWNVMLRRNKYDWEEQQMSDLAALLDQFVAEEGDDLWVWKWSK
;
A
#
# COMPACT_ATOMS: atom_id res chain seq x y z
N MET A 1 6.10 11.25 -21.14
CA MET A 1 5.80 9.81 -21.30
C MET A 1 6.61 9.05 -20.24
N LYS A 2 6.01 8.66 -19.11
CA LYS A 2 6.71 7.90 -18.07
C LYS A 2 6.64 6.42 -18.45
N LEU A 3 7.80 5.80 -18.68
CA LEU A 3 7.93 4.37 -18.84
C LEU A 3 7.53 3.71 -17.52
N ILE A 4 6.33 3.13 -17.47
CA ILE A 4 5.97 2.20 -16.40
C ILE A 4 6.73 0.91 -16.74
N ALA A 5 7.65 0.50 -15.87
CA ALA A 5 8.45 -0.69 -16.08
C ALA A 5 7.52 -1.92 -16.26
N PRO A 6 7.57 -2.63 -17.40
CA PRO A 6 6.60 -3.67 -17.76
C PRO A 6 6.65 -4.91 -16.84
N PHE A 7 7.69 -5.05 -16.00
CA PHE A 7 7.85 -6.22 -15.14
C PHE A 7 6.93 -6.25 -13.90
N LYS A 8 6.42 -5.09 -13.43
CA LYS A 8 5.58 -5.06 -12.21
C LYS A 8 4.12 -5.48 -12.42
N GLN A 9 3.66 -5.65 -13.66
CA GLN A 9 2.25 -6.00 -13.93
C GLN A 9 1.92 -7.48 -13.67
N GLY A 10 2.93 -8.36 -13.56
CA GLY A 10 2.74 -9.80 -13.41
C GLY A 10 2.73 -10.33 -11.98
N VAL A 11 3.04 -9.50 -10.98
CA VAL A 11 3.22 -9.92 -9.57
C VAL A 11 2.34 -9.06 -8.67
N SER A 12 1.50 -9.73 -7.89
CA SER A 12 0.84 -9.18 -6.71
C SER A 12 1.35 -9.88 -5.46
N TYR A 13 1.16 -9.25 -4.31
CA TYR A 13 1.52 -9.83 -3.03
C TYR A 13 0.25 -10.05 -2.22
N ARG A 14 0.19 -11.19 -1.54
CA ARG A 14 -0.74 -11.39 -0.45
C ARG A 14 0.00 -11.00 0.83
N LEU A 15 -0.56 -10.03 1.54
CA LEU A 15 0.01 -9.49 2.76
C LEU A 15 0.05 -10.55 3.87
N GLY A 16 1.24 -10.79 4.42
CA GLY A 16 1.46 -11.49 5.68
C GLY A 16 2.01 -10.50 6.71
N ASP A 17 3.28 -10.65 7.09
CA ASP A 17 4.00 -9.78 8.02
C ASP A 17 4.40 -8.41 7.44
N GLY A 18 4.34 -8.26 6.11
CA GLY A 18 4.68 -7.02 5.42
C GLY A 18 6.18 -6.70 5.38
N GLN A 19 7.07 -7.62 5.76
CA GLN A 19 8.52 -7.39 5.76
C GLN A 19 9.12 -7.23 4.36
N HIS A 20 8.48 -7.81 3.36
CA HIS A 20 8.98 -7.85 1.97
C HIS A 20 8.13 -7.03 1.00
N ILE A 21 7.03 -6.44 1.48
CA ILE A 21 6.10 -5.66 0.66
C ILE A 21 6.34 -4.16 0.87
N LYS A 22 6.62 -3.45 -0.23
CA LYS A 22 6.66 -1.98 -0.22
C LYS A 22 5.25 -1.42 -0.26
N PHE A 23 4.88 -0.65 0.76
CA PHE A 23 3.54 -0.11 0.95
C PHE A 23 3.02 0.60 -0.32
N TRP A 24 3.81 1.51 -0.90
CA TRP A 24 3.36 2.29 -2.05
C TRP A 24 3.54 1.62 -3.40
N ARG A 25 4.57 0.79 -3.54
CA ARG A 25 5.14 0.40 -4.83
C ARG A 25 4.68 -0.97 -5.30
N ASP A 26 4.32 -1.84 -4.37
CA ASP A 26 3.95 -3.20 -4.66
C ASP A 26 2.43 -3.34 -4.70
N ASN A 27 1.96 -4.32 -5.45
CA ASN A 27 0.54 -4.55 -5.68
C ASN A 27 0.01 -5.54 -4.64
N TRP A 28 -0.34 -5.05 -3.46
CA TRP A 28 -0.79 -5.87 -2.33
C TRP A 28 -2.18 -5.48 -1.79
N ALA A 29 -2.68 -4.30 -2.17
CA ALA A 29 -3.98 -3.78 -1.76
C ALA A 29 -4.80 -3.34 -2.97
N GLY A 30 -5.53 -4.30 -3.56
CA GLY A 30 -6.34 -4.10 -4.76
C GLY A 30 -5.65 -4.55 -6.05
N ASP A 31 -5.98 -3.88 -7.16
CA ASP A 31 -5.53 -4.31 -8.49
C ASP A 31 -4.22 -3.67 -8.96
N LEU A 32 -3.89 -2.51 -8.43
CA LEU A 32 -2.72 -1.70 -8.78
C LEU A 32 -1.92 -1.33 -7.53
N ALA A 33 -0.66 -0.92 -7.70
CA ALA A 33 0.11 -0.36 -6.59
C ALA A 33 -0.56 0.91 -6.02
N LEU A 34 -0.47 1.12 -4.71
CA LEU A 34 -1.09 2.26 -4.03
C LEU A 34 -0.60 3.61 -4.58
N GLU A 35 0.63 3.71 -5.09
CA GLU A 35 1.12 4.92 -5.75
C GLU A 35 0.34 5.30 -7.02
N THR A 36 -0.24 4.31 -7.69
CA THR A 36 -1.05 4.50 -8.91
C THR A 36 -2.50 4.81 -8.54
N GLN A 37 -3.03 4.15 -7.50
CA GLN A 37 -4.40 4.37 -7.02
C GLN A 37 -4.53 5.73 -6.29
N PHE A 38 -3.52 6.12 -5.50
CA PHE A 38 -3.56 7.30 -4.62
C PHE A 38 -2.40 8.29 -4.88
N PRO A 39 -2.25 8.84 -6.11
CA PRO A 39 -1.08 9.63 -6.51
C PRO A 39 -0.91 10.99 -5.79
N LEU A 40 -1.98 11.61 -5.28
CA LEU A 40 -1.87 12.84 -4.48
C LEU A 40 -1.24 12.53 -3.12
N ILE A 41 -1.71 11.49 -2.43
CA ILE A 41 -1.17 11.08 -1.12
C ILE A 41 0.26 10.56 -1.26
N PHE A 42 0.53 9.74 -2.28
CA PHE A 42 1.88 9.24 -2.55
C PHE A 42 2.91 10.37 -2.76
N ARG A 43 2.52 11.48 -3.38
CA ARG A 43 3.39 12.66 -3.51
C ARG A 43 3.74 13.30 -2.17
N LEU A 44 2.90 13.12 -1.16
CA LEU A 44 3.11 13.62 0.21
C LEU A 44 3.87 12.66 1.11
N ALA A 45 3.91 11.36 0.77
CA ALA A 45 4.65 10.37 1.54
C ALA A 45 6.11 10.80 1.76
N VAL A 46 6.55 10.79 3.03
CA VAL A 46 7.93 11.07 3.44
C VAL A 46 8.85 10.00 2.85
N ASP A 47 8.51 8.74 3.10
CA ASP A 47 9.21 7.60 2.54
C ASP A 47 8.32 6.89 1.51
N LYS A 48 8.81 6.82 0.27
CA LYS A 48 8.11 6.21 -0.87
C LYS A 48 8.44 4.72 -1.04
N GLU A 49 9.44 4.24 -0.33
CA GLU A 49 9.90 2.85 -0.36
C GLU A 49 9.63 2.13 0.97
N VAL A 50 8.90 2.79 1.89
CA VAL A 50 8.49 2.24 3.19
C VAL A 50 7.80 0.89 3.05
N ARG A 51 8.11 -0.02 3.96
CA ARG A 51 7.50 -1.36 3.98
C ARG A 51 6.18 -1.34 4.72
N VAL A 52 5.35 -2.34 4.46
CA VAL A 52 4.08 -2.51 5.17
C VAL A 52 4.31 -2.70 6.67
N CYS A 53 5.32 -3.50 7.07
CA CYS A 53 5.65 -3.73 8.48
C CYS A 53 6.01 -2.46 9.25
N ASP A 54 6.52 -1.42 8.58
CA ASP A 54 6.99 -0.19 9.23
C ASP A 54 5.84 0.81 9.50
N VAL A 55 4.73 0.70 8.76
CA VAL A 55 3.56 1.59 8.89
C VAL A 55 2.35 0.88 9.50
N ARG A 56 2.32 -0.44 9.46
CA ARG A 56 1.27 -1.25 10.08
C ARG A 56 1.49 -1.29 11.58
N MET A 57 0.45 -0.94 12.33
CA MET A 57 0.40 -1.08 13.78
C MET A 57 -0.69 -2.10 14.09
N SER A 58 -0.30 -3.27 14.57
CA SER A 58 -1.23 -4.32 14.99
C SER A 58 -1.47 -4.21 16.51
N ASP A 59 -2.73 -4.18 16.89
CA ASP A 59 -3.17 -4.48 18.25
C ASP A 59 -3.89 -5.85 18.27
N ALA A 60 -4.44 -6.23 19.43
CA ALA A 60 -4.99 -7.58 19.61
C ALA A 60 -6.13 -7.93 18.65
N ASP A 61 -6.92 -6.95 18.20
CA ASP A 61 -8.14 -7.18 17.42
C ASP A 61 -8.23 -6.30 16.16
N SER A 62 -7.27 -5.41 15.93
CA SER A 62 -7.32 -4.43 14.86
C SER A 62 -5.95 -4.09 14.28
N VAL A 63 -6.00 -3.52 13.08
CA VAL A 63 -4.85 -2.96 12.39
C VAL A 63 -5.10 -1.49 12.15
N SER A 64 -4.11 -0.68 12.48
CA SER A 64 -4.08 0.73 12.11
C SER A 64 -2.83 1.04 11.29
N TRP A 65 -2.89 2.13 10.54
CA TRP A 65 -1.89 2.46 9.53
C TRP A 65 -1.32 3.86 9.78
N ASN A 66 -0.03 3.95 10.06
CA ASN A 66 0.67 5.20 10.33
C ASN A 66 1.57 5.60 9.16
N VAL A 67 0.98 6.28 8.18
CA VAL A 67 1.69 6.75 6.99
C VAL A 67 2.17 8.20 7.21
N MET A 68 3.48 8.38 7.24
CA MET A 68 4.08 9.70 7.45
C MET A 68 3.99 10.57 6.19
N LEU A 69 3.37 11.75 6.33
CA LEU A 69 3.26 12.76 5.27
C LEU A 69 4.16 13.97 5.56
N ARG A 70 4.81 14.50 4.53
CA ARG A 70 5.76 15.62 4.64
C ARG A 70 5.12 16.98 4.97
N ARG A 71 3.80 17.08 4.86
CA ARG A 71 2.97 18.23 5.22
C ARG A 71 1.53 17.79 5.46
N ASN A 72 0.73 18.68 6.07
CA ASN A 72 -0.71 18.52 6.11
C ASN A 72 -1.31 18.48 4.71
N LYS A 73 -2.41 17.74 4.58
CA LYS A 73 -3.21 17.63 3.36
C LYS A 73 -4.01 18.91 3.14
N TYR A 74 -4.30 19.21 1.88
CA TYR A 74 -5.31 20.20 1.49
C TYR A 74 -6.65 19.50 1.19
N ASP A 75 -7.73 20.28 1.07
CA ASP A 75 -9.09 19.76 0.84
C ASP A 75 -9.18 18.82 -0.37
N TRP A 76 -8.45 19.10 -1.46
CA TRP A 76 -8.43 18.24 -2.65
C TRP A 76 -7.64 16.94 -2.47
N GLU A 77 -6.78 16.84 -1.46
CA GLU A 77 -6.07 15.61 -1.08
C GLU A 77 -6.88 14.77 -0.09
N GLU A 78 -7.80 15.38 0.66
CA GLU A 78 -8.53 14.72 1.76
C GLU A 78 -9.40 13.56 1.27
N GLN A 79 -10.11 13.74 0.15
CA GLN A 79 -10.94 12.66 -0.40
C GLN A 79 -10.10 11.42 -0.72
N GLN A 80 -8.94 11.60 -1.34
CA GLN A 80 -8.07 10.49 -1.68
C GLN A 80 -7.46 9.81 -0.44
N MET A 81 -7.25 10.55 0.66
CA MET A 81 -6.86 9.97 1.93
C MET A 81 -7.98 9.11 2.53
N SER A 82 -9.23 9.59 2.48
CA SER A 82 -10.39 8.82 2.95
C SER A 82 -10.56 7.52 2.18
N ASP A 83 -10.39 7.57 0.85
CA ASP A 83 -10.49 6.39 0.00
C ASP A 83 -9.35 5.39 0.30
N LEU A 84 -8.14 5.88 0.56
CA LEU A 84 -7.02 5.06 1.00
C LEU A 84 -7.30 4.41 2.35
N ALA A 85 -7.82 5.15 3.32
CA ALA A 85 -8.16 4.61 4.64
C ALA A 85 -9.23 3.51 4.53
N ALA A 86 -10.31 3.76 3.79
CA ALA A 86 -11.38 2.78 3.57
C ALA A 86 -10.89 1.50 2.84
N LEU A 87 -9.89 1.61 1.98
CA LEU A 87 -9.24 0.45 1.38
C LEU A 87 -8.44 -0.34 2.43
N LEU A 88 -7.68 0.36 3.27
CA LEU A 88 -6.80 -0.24 4.28
C LEU A 88 -7.56 -0.87 5.46
N ASP A 89 -8.75 -0.39 5.77
CA ASP A 89 -9.63 -0.93 6.82
C ASP A 89 -10.11 -2.36 6.52
N GLN A 90 -9.93 -2.84 5.28
CA GLN A 90 -10.28 -4.21 4.89
C GLN A 90 -9.22 -5.24 5.34
N PHE A 91 -8.06 -4.78 5.82
CA PHE A 91 -6.98 -5.65 6.25
C PHE A 91 -7.02 -5.88 7.76
N VAL A 92 -6.94 -7.14 8.15
CA VAL A 92 -6.82 -7.57 9.55
C VAL A 92 -5.41 -8.03 9.85
N ALA A 93 -5.08 -8.20 11.14
CA ALA A 93 -3.80 -8.74 11.55
C ALA A 93 -3.73 -10.22 11.11
N GLU A 94 -3.07 -10.49 9.99
CA GLU A 94 -2.68 -11.84 9.61
C GLU A 94 -1.27 -12.13 10.17
N GLU A 95 -1.11 -13.31 10.75
CA GLU A 95 0.18 -13.88 11.15
C GLU A 95 0.70 -14.77 10.01
N GLY A 96 1.97 -14.63 9.65
CA GLY A 96 2.63 -15.43 8.62
C GLY A 96 3.46 -14.62 7.64
N ASP A 97 4.20 -15.31 6.77
CA ASP A 97 5.09 -14.69 5.80
C ASP A 97 4.33 -14.08 4.61
N ASP A 98 4.89 -13.01 4.03
CA ASP A 98 4.40 -12.45 2.77
C ASP A 98 4.44 -13.47 1.62
N LEU A 99 3.35 -13.58 0.85
CA LEU A 99 3.25 -14.50 -0.29
C LEU A 99 3.20 -13.76 -1.62
N TRP A 100 3.85 -14.33 -2.62
CA TRP A 100 3.94 -13.79 -3.98
C TRP A 100 2.87 -14.50 -4.81
N VAL A 101 2.02 -13.73 -5.47
CA VAL A 101 0.92 -14.23 -6.31
C VAL A 101 1.15 -13.77 -7.74
N TRP A 102 1.28 -14.74 -8.66
CA TRP A 102 1.40 -14.46 -10.08
C TRP A 102 0.02 -14.13 -10.66
N LYS A 103 -0.10 -13.01 -11.38
CA LYS A 103 -1.36 -12.63 -12.06
C LYS A 103 -1.59 -13.36 -13.39
N TRP A 104 -0.75 -14.34 -13.75
CA TRP A 104 -0.89 -15.09 -15.00
C TRP A 104 -1.65 -16.39 -14.81
N SER A 105 -2.92 -16.40 -15.22
CA SER A 105 -3.61 -17.61 -15.68
C SER A 105 -3.54 -17.68 -17.21
N LYS A 106 -3.36 -18.90 -17.73
CA LYS A 106 -3.32 -19.27 -19.15
C LYS A 106 -4.42 -18.65 -20.00
#